data_AF-K6W8U4-F1
#
_entry.id   AF-K6W8U4-F1
#
_cell.length_a   1.000
_cell.length_b   1.000
_cell.length_c   1.000
_cell.angle_alpha   90.00
_cell.angle_beta   90.00
_cell.angle_gamma   90.00
#
_symmetry.space_group_name_H-M   'P 1'
#
loop_
_entity.id
_entity.type
_entity.pdbx_description
1 polymer ?
#
loop_
_entity_poly.entity_id
_entity_poly.type
_entity_poly.pdbx_seq_one_letter_code
_entity_poly.pdbx_strand_id
1 'polypeptide(L)'
;MLLDINGWEFIFIVVLALVLIGPERLPEYASRLRDFVQGMKKTAEGAKQQLREQVGPEFDAVDWKAYDPRQYDPRKIVREALLEEPGRTPTVAAETVTAPVAAAMAYPSVVYDPTSPTPYDDEAT
;
A
#
# COMPACT_ATOMS: atom_id res chain seq x y z
N MET A 1 2.92 8.03 -16.37
CA MET A 1 2.61 9.16 -17.26
C MET A 1 1.40 9.98 -16.80
N LEU A 2 0.93 9.88 -15.54
CA LEU A 2 -0.32 10.53 -15.10
C LEU A 2 -0.10 11.81 -14.25
N LEU A 3 1.14 12.10 -13.83
CA LEU A 3 1.43 13.24 -12.93
C LEU A 3 2.70 13.99 -13.34
N ASP A 4 2.87 14.23 -14.64
CA ASP A 4 3.83 15.23 -15.15
C ASP A 4 3.20 16.63 -15.04
N ILE A 5 2.84 17.05 -13.82
CA ILE A 5 2.35 18.40 -13.54
C ILE A 5 3.54 19.27 -13.16
N ASN A 6 3.84 20.26 -13.99
CA ASN A 6 4.81 21.28 -13.67
C ASN A 6 4.25 22.26 -12.64
N GLY A 7 5.13 22.95 -11.90
CA GLY A 7 4.72 23.92 -10.87
C GLY A 7 3.78 25.01 -11.39
N TRP A 8 3.92 25.39 -12.66
CA TRP A 8 3.00 26.33 -13.31
C TRP A 8 1.61 25.75 -13.59
N GLU A 9 1.52 24.49 -14.02
CA GLU A 9 0.24 23.81 -14.26
C GLU A 9 -0.54 23.64 -12.96
N PHE A 10 0.14 23.38 -11.84
CA PHE A 10 -0.49 23.36 -10.52
C PHE A 10 -1.14 24.70 -10.16
N ILE A 11 -0.43 25.82 -10.38
CA ILE A 11 -0.99 27.17 -10.16
C ILE A 11 -2.23 27.37 -11.03
N PHE A 12 -2.18 26.95 -12.31
CA PHE A 12 -3.32 27.07 -13.21
C PHE A 12 -4.54 26.29 -12.73
N ILE A 13 -4.35 25.06 -12.22
CA ILE A 13 -5.43 24.24 -11.63
C ILE A 13 -6.01 24.92 -10.39
N VAL A 14 -5.17 25.50 -9.52
CA VAL A 14 -5.65 26.22 -8.33
C VAL A 14 -6.49 27.43 -8.72
N VAL A 15 -6.05 28.23 -9.69
CA VAL A 15 -6.82 29.37 -10.21
C VAL A 15 -8.14 28.90 -10.81
N LEU A 16 -8.11 27.84 -11.60
CA LEU A 16 -9.33 27.27 -12.20
C LEU A 16 -10.30 26.79 -11.12
N ALA A 17 -9.82 26.06 -10.10
CA ALA A 17 -10.63 25.63 -8.97
C ALA A 17 -11.24 26.81 -8.19
N LEU A 18 -10.47 27.88 -7.98
CA LEU A 18 -10.95 29.12 -7.37
C LEU A 18 -12.08 29.76 -8.18
N VAL A 19 -12.01 29.72 -9.52
CA VAL A 19 -13.05 30.27 -10.40
C VAL A 19 -14.30 29.39 -10.42
N LEU A 20 -14.18 28.06 -10.52
CA LEU A 20 -15.33 27.16 -10.55
C LEU A 20 -16.10 27.12 -9.23
N ILE A 21 -15.38 27.07 -8.10
CA ILE A 21 -15.97 26.91 -6.76
C ILE A 21 -16.29 28.29 -6.14
N GLY A 22 -15.50 29.31 -6.48
CA GLY A 22 -15.51 30.62 -5.86
C GLY A 22 -14.50 30.72 -4.70
N PRO A 23 -13.67 31.79 -4.64
CA PRO A 23 -12.64 31.95 -3.61
C PRO A 23 -13.22 32.06 -2.20
N GLU A 24 -14.44 32.58 -2.08
CA GLU A 24 -15.15 32.75 -0.81
C GLU A 24 -15.57 31.41 -0.19
N ARG A 25 -15.82 30.37 -1.01
CA ARG A 25 -16.34 29.07 -0.52
C ARG A 25 -15.24 28.06 -0.21
N LEU A 26 -14.09 28.16 -0.85
CA LEU A 26 -12.94 27.28 -0.59
C LEU A 26 -12.46 27.24 0.88
N PRO A 27 -12.32 28.37 1.61
CA PRO A 27 -11.90 28.31 3.02
C PRO A 27 -12.93 27.57 3.89
N GLU A 28 -14.21 27.71 3.58
CA GLU A 28 -15.29 27.00 4.27
C GLU A 28 -15.25 25.48 4.01
N TYR A 29 -15.00 25.06 2.77
CA TYR A 29 -14.82 23.63 2.48
C TYR A 29 -13.53 23.06 3.07
N ALA A 30 -12.45 23.85 3.06
CA ALA A 30 -11.17 23.44 3.66
C ALA A 30 -11.28 23.27 5.19
N SER A 31 -12.04 24.13 5.87
CA SER A 31 -12.31 23.95 7.30
C SER A 31 -13.13 22.69 7.57
N ARG A 32 -14.19 22.45 6.78
CA ARG A 32 -15.01 21.22 6.90
C ARG A 32 -14.18 19.95 6.67
N LEU A 33 -13.29 19.96 5.67
CA LEU A 33 -12.39 18.84 5.41
C LEU A 33 -11.40 18.64 6.56
N ARG A 34 -10.84 19.73 7.10
CA ARG A 34 -9.95 19.66 8.28
C ARG A 34 -10.67 19.02 9.46
N ASP A 35 -11.88 19.47 9.76
CA ASP A 35 -12.65 18.97 10.90
C ASP A 35 -13.01 17.49 10.70
N PHE A 36 -13.36 17.10 9.47
CA PHE A 36 -13.57 15.70 9.09
C PHE A 36 -12.31 14.87 9.31
N VAL A 37 -11.15 15.32 8.83
CA VAL A 37 -9.88 14.61 8.98
C VAL A 37 -9.48 14.50 10.46
N GLN A 38 -9.68 15.56 11.25
CA GLN A 38 -9.42 15.52 12.69
C GLN A 38 -10.36 14.55 13.42
N GLY A 39 -11.65 14.56 13.06
CA GLY A 39 -12.63 13.59 13.59
C GLY A 39 -12.26 12.16 13.23
N MET A 40 -11.93 11.90 11.97
CA MET A 40 -11.48 10.59 11.49
C MET A 40 -10.22 10.12 12.22
N LYS A 41 -9.24 11.01 12.40
CA LYS A 41 -8.02 10.72 13.17
C LYS A 41 -8.34 10.34 14.61
N LYS A 42 -9.18 11.12 15.30
CA LYS A 42 -9.56 10.86 16.69
C LYS A 42 -10.28 9.52 16.84
N THR A 43 -11.19 9.20 15.92
CA THR A 43 -11.90 7.91 15.89
C THR A 43 -10.94 6.75 15.62
N ALA A 44 -9.99 6.92 14.68
CA ALA A 44 -8.97 5.92 14.38
C ALA A 44 -8.02 5.67 15.58
N GLU A 45 -7.63 6.73 16.30
CA GLU A 45 -6.82 6.62 17.53
C GLU A 45 -7.58 5.84 18.63
N GLY A 46 -8.88 6.11 18.81
CA GLY A 46 -9.71 5.37 19.76
C GLY A 46 -9.91 3.90 19.39
N ALA A 47 -10.08 3.59 18.11
CA ALA A 47 -10.13 2.21 17.61
C ALA A 47 -8.79 1.48 17.79
N LYS A 48 -7.68 2.17 17.50
CA LYS A 48 -6.32 1.64 17.72
C LYS A 48 -6.06 1.33 19.20
N GLN A 49 -6.54 2.19 20.10
CA GLN A 49 -6.41 1.99 21.55
C GLN A 49 -7.19 0.75 22.02
N GLN A 50 -8.46 0.61 21.60
CA GLN A 50 -9.29 -0.56 21.95
C GLN A 50 -8.73 -1.87 21.39
N LEU A 51 -8.18 -1.83 20.17
CA LEU A 51 -7.59 -3.00 19.54
C LEU A 51 -6.25 -3.37 20.23
N ARG A 52 -5.49 -2.39 20.72
CA ARG A 52 -4.29 -2.60 21.54
C ARG A 52 -4.61 -3.21 22.91
N GLU A 53 -5.73 -2.81 23.52
CA GLU A 53 -6.20 -3.35 24.80
C GLU A 53 -6.69 -4.80 24.69
N GLN A 54 -7.33 -5.17 23.57
CA GLN A 54 -7.90 -6.51 23.36
C GLN A 54 -6.88 -7.53 22.83
N VAL A 55 -5.94 -7.11 21.99
CA VAL A 55 -4.94 -7.99 21.37
C VAL A 55 -3.69 -8.16 22.24
N GLY A 56 -3.46 -7.26 23.21
CA GLY A 56 -2.26 -7.30 24.05
C GLY A 56 -0.97 -7.11 23.23
N PRO A 57 0.20 -7.49 23.77
CA PRO A 57 1.52 -7.18 23.20
C PRO A 57 1.77 -7.68 21.75
N GLU A 58 0.88 -8.48 21.16
CA GLU A 58 0.94 -8.86 19.75
C GLU A 58 0.63 -7.70 18.78
N PHE A 59 0.08 -6.58 19.27
CA PHE A 59 -0.09 -5.36 18.47
C PHE A 59 1.24 -4.72 18.05
N ASP A 60 2.31 -4.91 18.83
CA ASP A 60 3.66 -4.43 18.50
C ASP A 60 4.46 -5.42 17.62
N ALA A 61 3.98 -6.66 17.44
CA ALA A 61 4.58 -7.64 16.53
C ALA A 61 4.17 -7.39 15.07
N VAL A 62 3.03 -6.74 14.84
CA VAL A 62 2.65 -6.25 13.51
C VAL A 62 3.40 -4.94 13.27
N ASP A 63 4.33 -4.95 12.30
CA ASP A 63 5.24 -3.85 12.00
C ASP A 63 4.54 -2.64 11.32
N TRP A 64 3.64 -1.98 12.05
CA TRP A 64 2.98 -0.74 11.61
C TRP A 64 3.95 0.44 11.54
N LYS A 65 5.13 0.33 12.16
CA LYS A 65 6.16 1.36 12.17
C LYS A 65 6.87 1.47 10.82
N ALA A 66 6.97 0.36 10.07
CA ALA A 66 7.38 0.37 8.67
C ALA A 66 6.41 1.14 7.75
N TYR A 67 5.13 1.27 8.15
CA TYR A 67 4.10 1.98 7.40
C TYR A 67 3.84 3.42 7.90
N ASP A 68 4.55 3.90 8.94
CA ASP A 68 4.47 5.30 9.37
C ASP A 68 5.28 6.18 8.39
N PRO A 69 4.62 7.05 7.59
CA PRO A 69 5.28 7.83 6.53
C PRO A 69 6.37 8.76 7.04
N ARG A 70 6.35 9.11 8.33
CA ARG A 70 7.34 10.01 8.95
C ARG A 70 8.52 9.28 9.56
N GLN A 71 8.43 7.96 9.70
CA GLN A 71 9.44 7.12 10.35
C GLN A 71 10.05 6.06 9.43
N TYR A 72 9.88 6.20 8.11
CA TYR A 72 10.71 5.51 7.12
C TYR A 72 12.15 6.02 7.27
N ASP A 73 12.92 5.40 8.16
CA ASP A 73 14.32 5.75 8.39
C ASP A 73 15.18 5.05 7.32
N PRO A 74 15.67 5.79 6.31
CA PRO A 74 16.44 5.19 5.21
C PRO A 74 17.72 4.51 5.68
N ARG A 75 18.21 4.86 6.88
CA ARG A 75 19.42 4.26 7.45
C ARG A 75 19.19 2.80 7.88
N LYS A 76 17.95 2.41 8.23
CA LYS A 76 17.65 1.01 8.56
C LYS A 76 17.83 0.10 7.34
N ILE A 77 17.29 0.50 6.20
CA ILE A 77 17.32 -0.27 4.95
C ILE A 77 18.76 -0.46 4.46
N VAL A 78 19.57 0.60 4.55
CA VAL A 78 21.00 0.54 4.18
C VAL A 78 21.78 -0.35 5.16
N ARG A 79 21.47 -0.30 6.45
CA ARG A 79 22.11 -1.17 7.46
C ARG A 79 21.72 -2.62 7.28
N GLU A 80 20.45 -2.91 6.99
CA GLU A 80 19.98 -4.25 6.64
C GLU A 80 20.69 -4.76 5.39
N ALA A 81 20.83 -3.94 4.34
CA ALA A 81 21.57 -4.33 3.13
C ALA A 81 23.08 -4.50 3.33
N LEU A 82 23.68 -3.87 4.33
CA LEU A 82 25.11 -4.00 4.68
C LEU A 82 25.38 -5.16 5.66
N LEU A 83 24.40 -5.52 6.48
CA LEU A 83 24.47 -6.64 7.42
C LEU A 83 24.02 -7.96 6.78
N GLU A 84 23.21 -7.91 5.72
CA GLU A 84 22.90 -9.05 4.87
C GLU A 84 24.13 -9.37 4.00
N GLU A 85 24.89 -10.38 4.41
CA GLU A 85 26.08 -10.85 3.70
C GLU A 85 25.69 -11.29 2.26
N PRO A 86 26.46 -10.93 1.22
CA PRO A 86 26.11 -11.21 -0.18
C PRO A 86 26.22 -12.70 -0.47
N GLY A 87 25.15 -13.46 -0.20
CA GLY A 87 25.15 -14.90 -0.44
C GLY A 87 23.89 -15.69 -0.15
N ARG A 88 22.82 -15.09 0.43
CA ARG A 88 21.59 -15.83 0.70
C ARG A 88 20.50 -15.52 -0.33
N THR A 89 20.33 -16.41 -1.30
CA THR A 89 19.06 -16.54 -2.03
C THR A 89 17.92 -16.69 -1.02
N PRO A 90 16.79 -15.98 -1.17
CA PRO A 90 15.68 -16.08 -0.23
C PRO A 90 15.07 -17.47 -0.38
N THR A 91 15.41 -18.39 0.52
CA THR A 91 14.53 -19.52 0.81
C THR A 91 13.31 -18.92 1.47
N VAL A 92 12.24 -18.80 0.70
CA VAL A 92 10.89 -18.63 1.22
C VAL A 92 10.66 -19.81 2.16
N ALA A 93 10.76 -19.57 3.46
CA ALA A 93 10.40 -20.52 4.48
C ALA A 93 8.87 -20.69 4.40
N ALA A 94 8.45 -21.65 3.59
CA ALA A 94 7.09 -22.17 3.61
C ALA A 94 6.90 -22.86 4.96
N GLU A 95 6.39 -22.09 5.91
CA GLU A 95 5.90 -22.55 7.19
C GLU A 95 4.84 -23.63 6.93
N THR A 96 5.10 -24.82 7.46
CA THR A 96 4.20 -25.98 7.37
C THR A 96 2.91 -25.68 8.12
N VAL A 97 1.89 -25.21 7.42
CA VAL A 97 0.50 -25.20 7.90
C VAL A 97 -0.09 -26.59 7.66
N THR A 98 -0.16 -27.39 8.71
CA THR A 98 -0.91 -28.66 8.73
C THR A 98 -2.40 -28.35 8.84
N ALA A 99 -3.16 -28.53 7.75
CA ALA A 99 -4.62 -28.73 7.77
C ALA A 99 -5.04 -29.55 6.53
N PRO A 100 -5.91 -30.57 6.66
CA PRO A 100 -6.18 -31.52 5.58
C PRO A 100 -7.29 -31.02 4.68
N VAL A 101 -7.00 -30.74 3.41
CA VAL A 101 -8.03 -30.55 2.39
C VAL A 101 -7.67 -31.37 1.15
N ALA A 102 -8.47 -32.42 0.97
CA ALA A 102 -8.88 -33.07 -0.26
C ALA A 102 -8.05 -32.82 -1.55
N ALA A 103 -7.49 -33.92 -2.06
CA ALA A 103 -7.26 -34.20 -3.49
C ALA A 103 -6.87 -32.99 -4.35
N ALA A 104 -5.64 -32.51 -4.21
CA ALA A 104 -5.05 -31.61 -5.19
C ALA A 104 -4.88 -32.39 -6.51
N MET A 105 -5.78 -32.15 -7.46
CA MET A 105 -5.55 -32.48 -8.87
C MET A 105 -4.17 -31.94 -9.26
N ALA A 106 -3.30 -32.83 -9.73
CA ALA A 106 -2.00 -32.46 -10.24
C ALA A 106 -2.20 -31.68 -11.55
N TYR A 107 -2.21 -30.36 -11.46
CA TYR A 107 -2.08 -29.51 -12.64
C TYR A 107 -0.63 -29.60 -13.11
N PRO A 108 -0.36 -30.01 -14.36
CA PRO A 108 0.99 -29.99 -14.88
C PRO A 108 1.51 -28.55 -14.89
N SER A 109 2.68 -28.32 -14.30
CA SER A 109 3.37 -27.04 -14.42
C SER A 109 3.81 -26.87 -15.87
N VAL A 110 3.07 -26.06 -16.62
CA VAL A 110 3.46 -25.68 -17.98
C VAL A 110 4.68 -24.76 -17.86
N VAL A 111 5.82 -25.25 -18.33
CA VAL A 111 7.01 -24.42 -18.50
C VAL A 111 6.73 -23.45 -19.64
N TYR A 112 6.72 -22.15 -19.33
CA TYR A 112 6.50 -21.10 -20.31
C TYR A 112 7.71 -20.97 -21.24
N ASP A 113 7.50 -21.24 -22.53
CA ASP A 113 8.49 -21.00 -23.59
C ASP A 113 8.19 -19.65 -24.28
N PRO A 114 9.07 -18.64 -24.14
CA PRO A 114 8.86 -17.31 -24.71
C PRO A 114 8.98 -17.29 -26.25
N THR A 115 9.42 -18.38 -26.88
CA THR A 115 9.52 -18.49 -28.34
C THR A 115 8.30 -19.14 -28.97
N SER A 116 7.38 -19.68 -28.16
CA SER A 116 6.12 -20.23 -28.64
C SER A 116 5.13 -19.11 -28.98
N PRO A 117 4.44 -19.16 -30.13
CA PRO A 117 3.33 -18.25 -30.39
C PRO A 117 2.24 -18.45 -29.35
N THR A 118 1.61 -17.35 -28.93
CA THR A 118 0.44 -17.38 -28.04
C THR A 118 -0.71 -18.11 -28.75
N PRO A 119 -1.31 -19.14 -28.14
CA PRO A 119 -2.46 -19.84 -28.72
C PRO A 119 -3.60 -18.84 -28.98
N TYR A 120 -4.18 -18.91 -30.19
CA TYR A 120 -5.35 -18.12 -30.55
C TYR A 120 -6.59 -18.75 -29.91
N ASP A 121 -7.44 -17.91 -29.29
CA ASP A 121 -8.68 -18.33 -28.65
C ASP A 121 -9.85 -18.13 -29.62
N ASP A 122 -10.32 -19.23 -30.21
CA ASP A 122 -11.38 -19.24 -31.22
C ASP A 122 -12.79 -18.99 -30.62
N GLU A 123 -12.90 -18.95 -29.28
CA GLU A 123 -14.16 -18.81 -28.55
C GLU A 123 -14.55 -17.33 -28.30
N ALA A 124 -13.63 -16.38 -28.57
CA ALA A 124 -13.82 -14.96 -28.33
C ALA A 124 -14.61 -14.28 -29.47
N THR A 125 -15.96 -14.34 -29.42
CA THR A 125 -16.88 -13.56 -30.27
C THR A 125 -17.89 -12.77 -29.44
#